data_AF-A0A1J5LCC3-F1
#
_entry.id   AF-A0A1J5LCC3-F1
#
_cell.length_a   1.000
_cell.length_b   1.000
_cell.length_c   1.000
_cell.angle_alpha   90.00
_cell.angle_beta   90.00
_cell.angle_gamma   90.00
#
_symmetry.space_group_name_H-M   'P 1'
#
loop_
_entity.id
_entity.type
_entity.pdbx_description
1 polymer ?
#
loop_
_entity_poly.entity_id
_entity_poly.type
_entity_poly.pdbx_seq_one_letter_code
_entity_poly.pdbx_strand_id
1 'polypeptide(L)'
;MDHPLIDLINARIAAAEQDGAFDNLDGAGKPLPPCDDPENAVMNRILKDAGAVPEVVSLSRELARLRAELRETGDRSQRRRIISDLSMIEARIERLRGRG
;
A
#
# COMPACT_ATOMS: atom_id res chain seq x y z
N MET A 1 5.56 -28.15 -16.71
CA MET A 1 6.97 -28.38 -16.39
C MET A 1 7.25 -27.62 -15.12
N ASP A 2 7.69 -28.30 -14.08
CA ASP A 2 8.08 -27.64 -12.84
C ASP A 2 9.30 -26.74 -13.08
N HIS A 3 9.42 -25.70 -12.27
CA HIS A 3 10.51 -24.74 -12.38
C HIS A 3 11.86 -25.45 -12.18
N PRO A 4 12.90 -25.20 -12.99
CA PRO A 4 14.17 -25.95 -12.94
C PRO A 4 14.93 -25.84 -11.61
N LEU A 5 14.53 -24.90 -10.74
CA LEU A 5 15.11 -24.70 -9.42
C LEU A 5 14.30 -25.30 -8.27
N ILE A 6 13.18 -25.98 -8.55
CA ILE A 6 12.26 -26.46 -7.52
C ILE A 6 12.97 -27.37 -6.50
N ASP A 7 13.83 -28.28 -6.97
CA ASP A 7 14.57 -29.21 -6.10
C ASP A 7 15.58 -28.49 -5.21
N LEU A 8 16.26 -27.47 -5.73
CA LEU A 8 17.20 -26.65 -4.97
C LEU A 8 16.48 -25.81 -3.91
N ILE A 9 15.33 -25.22 -4.27
CA ILE A 9 14.49 -24.46 -3.33
C ILE A 9 14.03 -25.35 -2.19
N ASN A 10 13.50 -26.53 -2.51
CA ASN A 10 13.03 -27.50 -1.53
C ASN A 10 14.16 -27.96 -0.59
N ALA A 11 15.35 -28.24 -1.14
CA ALA A 11 16.51 -28.62 -0.33
C ALA A 11 16.91 -27.51 0.66
N ARG A 12 16.79 -26.23 0.27
CA ARG A 12 17.09 -25.10 1.16
C ARG A 12 16.03 -24.88 2.23
N ILE A 13 14.76 -25.06 1.90
CA ILE A 13 13.66 -25.00 2.88
C ILE A 13 13.85 -26.11 3.92
N ALA A 14 14.10 -27.34 3.49
CA ALA A 14 14.29 -28.48 4.38
C ALA A 14 15.49 -28.31 5.33
N ALA A 15 16.60 -27.76 4.85
CA ALA A 15 17.75 -27.44 5.70
C ALA A 15 17.39 -26.37 6.75
N ALA A 16 16.67 -25.31 6.35
CA ALA A 16 16.22 -24.26 7.26
C ALA A 16 15.24 -24.79 8.34
N GLU A 17 14.37 -25.74 7.98
CA GLU A 17 13.51 -26.44 8.94
C GLU A 17 14.32 -27.26 9.94
N GLN A 18 15.33 -28.02 9.48
CA GLN A 18 16.21 -28.81 10.34
C GLN A 18 17.02 -27.96 11.31
N ASP A 19 17.45 -26.78 10.85
CA ASP A 19 18.20 -25.80 11.65
C ASP A 19 17.28 -25.01 12.61
N GLY A 20 15.96 -25.26 12.60
CA GLY A 20 15.00 -24.55 13.44
C GLY A 20 14.82 -23.08 13.06
N ALA A 21 15.12 -22.69 11.82
CA ALA A 21 15.06 -21.30 11.36
C ALA A 21 13.64 -20.71 11.39
N PHE A 22 12.61 -21.56 11.47
CA PHE A 22 11.21 -21.17 11.60
C PHE A 22 10.68 -21.29 13.04
N ASP A 23 11.51 -21.71 14.00
CA ASP A 23 11.15 -21.80 15.41
C ASP A 23 11.26 -20.43 16.07
N ASN A 24 10.34 -20.13 17.00
CA ASN A 24 10.33 -18.90 17.81
C ASN A 24 10.43 -17.59 16.99
N LEU A 25 9.90 -17.58 15.77
CA LEU A 25 9.81 -16.37 14.95
C LEU A 25 9.10 -15.25 15.73
N ASP A 26 9.53 -14.01 15.50
CA ASP A 26 8.87 -12.89 16.13
C ASP A 26 7.39 -12.83 15.69
N GLY A 27 6.50 -12.74 16.67
CA GLY A 27 5.06 -12.82 16.46
C GLY A 27 4.47 -14.22 16.40
N ALA A 28 5.26 -15.30 16.48
CA ALA A 28 4.73 -16.67 16.49
C ALA A 28 3.74 -16.89 17.64
N GLY A 29 2.56 -17.40 17.31
CA GLY A 29 1.46 -17.65 18.26
C GLY A 29 0.74 -16.39 18.75
N LYS A 30 1.17 -15.19 18.35
CA LYS A 30 0.48 -13.93 18.68
C LYS A 30 -0.56 -13.61 17.60
N PRO A 31 -1.67 -12.92 17.96
CA PRO A 31 -2.62 -12.43 16.96
C PRO A 31 -1.91 -11.48 15.99
N LEU A 32 -2.34 -11.50 14.73
CA LEU A 32 -1.88 -10.53 13.74
C LEU A 32 -2.22 -9.10 14.21
N PRO A 33 -1.39 -8.10 13.90
CA PRO A 33 -1.72 -6.72 14.15
C PRO A 33 -3.04 -6.33 13.47
N PRO A 34 -3.83 -5.42 14.06
CA PRO A 34 -5.03 -4.90 13.41
C PRO A 34 -4.65 -4.27 12.07
N CYS A 35 -5.42 -4.59 11.04
CA CYS A 35 -5.22 -4.11 9.68
C CYS A 35 -6.56 -3.61 9.13
N ASP A 36 -6.63 -2.32 8.81
CA ASP A 36 -7.86 -1.69 8.31
C ASP A 36 -8.20 -2.12 6.86
N ASP A 37 -7.20 -2.60 6.11
CA ASP A 37 -7.33 -3.03 4.71
C ASP A 37 -6.59 -4.37 4.49
N PRO A 38 -7.22 -5.50 4.90
CA PRO A 38 -6.60 -6.82 4.81
C PRO A 38 -6.30 -7.26 3.38
N GLU A 39 -7.12 -6.84 2.41
CA GLU A 39 -6.99 -7.21 0.99
C GLU A 39 -5.69 -6.65 0.40
N ASN A 40 -5.31 -5.43 0.78
CA ASN A 40 -4.09 -4.79 0.30
C ASN A 40 -2.90 -4.93 1.27
N ALA A 41 -3.03 -5.68 2.37
CA ALA A 41 -2.03 -5.75 3.43
C ALA A 41 -0.63 -6.16 2.93
N VAL A 42 -0.55 -7.15 2.04
CA VAL A 42 0.73 -7.63 1.46
C VAL A 42 1.36 -6.54 0.58
N MET A 43 0.57 -5.96 -0.33
CA MET A 43 1.06 -4.91 -1.23
C MET A 43 1.53 -3.68 -0.44
N ASN A 44 0.74 -3.25 0.55
CA ASN A 44 1.06 -2.13 1.44
C ASN A 44 2.35 -2.37 2.21
N ARG A 45 2.58 -3.61 2.71
CA ARG A 45 3.81 -3.99 3.38
C ARG A 45 5.02 -3.96 2.44
N ILE A 46 4.92 -4.55 1.25
CA ILE A 46 5.99 -4.56 0.25
C ILE A 46 6.41 -3.13 -0.11
N LEU A 47 5.42 -2.25 -0.36
CA LEU A 47 5.68 -0.85 -0.67
C LEU A 47 6.38 -0.14 0.49
N LYS A 48 5.89 -0.33 1.73
CA LYS A 48 6.50 0.25 2.93
C LYS A 48 7.95 -0.22 3.12
N ASP A 49 8.21 -1.51 2.94
CA ASP A 49 9.55 -2.10 3.11
C ASP A 49 10.51 -1.60 2.02
N ALA A 50 10.01 -1.28 0.83
CA ALA A 50 10.76 -0.63 -0.25
C ALA A 50 10.88 0.90 -0.10
N GLY A 51 10.33 1.51 0.96
CA GLY A 51 10.28 2.96 1.13
C GLY A 51 9.35 3.69 0.15
N ALA A 52 8.49 2.96 -0.55
CA ALA A 52 7.51 3.48 -1.49
C ALA A 52 6.17 3.77 -0.79
N VAL A 53 5.45 4.78 -1.27
CA VAL A 53 4.12 5.14 -0.76
C VAL A 53 3.06 4.67 -1.77
N PRO A 54 2.00 3.96 -1.34
CA PRO A 54 0.91 3.58 -2.23
C PRO A 54 0.28 4.79 -2.93
N GLU A 55 -0.10 4.63 -4.19
CA GLU A 55 -0.66 5.72 -5.01
C GLU A 55 -1.90 6.35 -4.36
N VAL A 56 -2.78 5.54 -3.75
CA VAL A 56 -3.96 6.05 -3.05
C VAL A 56 -3.58 6.99 -1.89
N VAL A 57 -2.49 6.69 -1.19
CA VAL A 57 -2.01 7.52 -0.08
C VAL A 57 -1.41 8.83 -0.60
N SER A 58 -0.64 8.80 -1.69
CA SER A 58 -0.10 10.03 -2.28
C SER A 58 -1.21 10.94 -2.82
N LEU A 59 -2.20 10.37 -3.51
CA LEU A 59 -3.38 11.10 -3.99
C LEU A 59 -4.21 11.67 -2.83
N SER A 60 -4.35 10.93 -1.72
CA SER A 60 -5.06 11.42 -0.53
C SER A 60 -4.36 12.61 0.12
N ARG A 61 -3.02 12.62 0.14
CA ARG A 61 -2.22 13.76 0.63
C ARG A 61 -2.40 14.99 -0.26
N GLU A 62 -2.38 14.81 -1.59
CA GLU A 62 -2.58 15.91 -2.53
C GLU A 62 -4.00 16.50 -2.43
N LEU A 63 -5.00 15.65 -2.27
CA LEU A 63 -6.37 16.06 -2.05
C LEU A 63 -6.52 16.87 -0.74
N ALA A 64 -5.84 16.49 0.33
CA ALA A 64 -5.80 17.28 1.57
C ALA A 64 -5.13 18.65 1.37
N ARG A 65 -4.05 18.70 0.59
CA ARG A 65 -3.35 19.94 0.24
C ARG A 65 -4.25 20.90 -0.56
N LEU A 66 -4.88 20.42 -1.63
CA LEU A 66 -5.78 21.23 -2.46
C LEU A 66 -6.99 21.74 -1.67
N ARG A 67 -7.51 20.95 -0.72
CA ARG A 67 -8.58 21.41 0.20
C ARG A 67 -8.11 22.52 1.15
N ALA A 68 -6.85 22.52 1.56
CA ALA A 68 -6.27 23.62 2.33
C ALA A 68 -6.12 24.87 1.45
N GLU A 69 -5.55 24.72 0.26
CA GLU A 69 -5.35 25.82 -0.69
C GLU A 69 -6.70 26.47 -1.09
N LEU A 70 -7.74 25.67 -1.33
CA LEU A 70 -9.08 26.19 -1.64
C LEU A 70 -9.67 27.04 -0.51
N ARG A 71 -9.36 26.74 0.75
CA ARG A 71 -9.84 27.54 1.90
C ARG A 71 -9.17 28.91 1.96
N GLU A 72 -7.92 29.00 1.54
CA GLU A 72 -7.12 30.22 1.58
C GLU A 72 -7.23 31.06 0.29
N THR A 73 -7.69 30.46 -0.80
CA THR A 73 -7.77 31.14 -2.11
C THR A 73 -8.97 32.09 -2.19
N GLY A 74 -8.68 33.39 -2.32
CA GLY A 74 -9.67 34.44 -2.56
C GLY A 74 -10.03 34.69 -4.04
N ASP A 75 -9.14 34.34 -4.98
CA ASP A 75 -9.38 34.55 -6.41
C ASP A 75 -10.38 33.52 -6.99
N ARG A 76 -11.43 34.00 -7.66
CA ARG A 76 -12.47 33.12 -8.22
C ARG A 76 -11.94 32.21 -9.34
N SER A 77 -10.98 32.68 -10.15
CA SER A 77 -10.46 31.87 -11.26
C SER A 77 -9.60 30.71 -10.75
N GLN A 78 -8.77 30.96 -9.74
CA GLN A 78 -7.94 29.95 -9.08
C GLN A 78 -8.80 28.97 -8.29
N ARG A 79 -9.81 29.44 -7.55
CA ARG A 79 -10.77 28.55 -6.87
C ARG A 79 -11.40 27.55 -7.84
N ARG A 80 -11.80 28.00 -9.03
CA ARG A 80 -12.42 27.11 -10.03
C ARG A 80 -11.44 26.06 -10.56
N ARG A 81 -10.15 26.40 -10.71
CA ARG A 81 -9.10 25.45 -11.07
C ARG A 81 -8.90 24.41 -9.96
N ILE A 82 -8.73 24.85 -8.72
CA ILE A 82 -8.53 23.94 -7.57
C ILE A 82 -9.72 22.99 -7.40
N ILE A 83 -10.95 23.46 -7.60
CA ILE A 83 -12.16 22.59 -7.57
C ILE A 83 -12.11 21.54 -8.69
N SER A 84 -11.71 21.92 -9.90
CA SER A 84 -11.55 20.97 -11.01
C SER A 84 -10.51 19.90 -10.70
N ASP A 85 -9.37 20.29 -10.12
CA ASP A 85 -8.28 19.38 -9.75
C ASP A 85 -8.71 18.44 -8.62
N LEU A 86 -9.44 18.95 -7.62
CA LEU A 86 -10.04 18.13 -6.56
C LEU A 86 -10.96 17.05 -7.13
N SER A 87 -11.88 17.41 -8.03
CA SER A 87 -12.80 16.45 -8.65
C SER A 87 -12.06 15.37 -9.45
N MET A 88 -10.97 15.74 -10.15
CA MET A 88 -10.16 14.79 -10.90
C MET A 88 -9.45 13.78 -9.99
N ILE A 89 -8.88 14.25 -8.87
CA ILE A 89 -8.18 13.39 -7.91
C ILE A 89 -9.17 12.49 -7.18
N GLU A 90 -10.34 13.00 -6.77
CA GLU A 90 -11.42 12.20 -6.17
C GLU A 90 -11.85 11.06 -7.12
N ALA A 91 -12.07 11.35 -8.40
CA ALA A 91 -12.41 10.34 -9.40
C ALA A 91 -11.29 9.31 -9.65
N ARG A 92 -10.02 9.69 -9.48
CA ARG A 92 -8.88 8.77 -9.58
C ARG A 92 -8.81 7.84 -8.38
N ILE A 93 -9.01 8.36 -7.16
CA ILE A 93 -9.04 7.56 -5.94
C ILE A 93 -10.19 6.55 -5.98
N GLU A 94 -11.37 6.97 -6.44
CA GLU A 94 -12.54 6.08 -6.55
C GLU A 94 -12.27 4.90 -7.49
N ARG A 95 -11.64 5.16 -8.65
CA ARG A 95 -11.24 4.09 -9.59
C ARG A 95 -10.21 3.12 -9.01
N LEU A 96 -9.34 3.59 -8.12
CA LEU A 96 -8.36 2.75 -7.44
C LEU A 96 -9.01 1.89 -6.34
N ARG A 97 -10.05 2.40 -5.67
CA ARG A 97 -10.81 1.67 -4.63
C ARG A 97 -11.81 0.67 -5.20
N GLY A 98 -12.47 1.00 -6.32
CA GLY A 98 -13.46 0.13 -6.96
C GLY A 98 -12.91 -1.06 -7.76
N ARG A 99 -11.61 -1.38 -7.63
CA ARG A 99 -10.97 -2.59 -8.20
C ARG A 99 -10.63 -3.64 -7.14
N GLY A 100 -11.22 -3.56 -5.95
CA GLY A 100 -11.26 -4.63 -4.96
C GLY A 100 -12.35 -5.64 -5.28
#